data_AF-A0A7Y6TUI5-F1
#
_entry.id   AF-A0A7Y6TUI5-F1
#
_cell.length_a   1.000
_cell.length_b   1.000
_cell.length_c   1.000
_cell.angle_alpha   90.00
_cell.angle_beta   90.00
_cell.angle_gamma   90.00
#
_symmetry.space_group_name_H-M   'P 1'
#
loop_
_entity.id
_entity.type
_entity.pdbx_description
1 polymer ?
#
loop_
_entity_poly.entity_id
_entity_poly.type
_entity_poly.pdbx_seq_one_letter_code
_entity_poly.pdbx_strand_id
1 'polypeptide(L)'
;MDDIQVMRFLARSLEQAASQHDWPTMQDVDAQIAALLSSLKGQPISTEKREALAALRQVHLRVNRFCQAQSDELEKQLARTRRNREGAAAYAQFSSAEERG
;
A
#
# COMPACT_ATOMS: atom_id res chain seq x y z
N MET A 1 13.14 -6.81 26.06
CA MET A 1 11.95 -6.35 25.31
C MET A 1 11.36 -7.59 24.65
N ASP A 2 10.07 -7.85 24.84
CA ASP A 2 9.46 -9.12 24.40
C ASP A 2 9.23 -9.10 22.88
N ASP A 3 9.78 -10.06 22.14
CA ASP A 3 9.70 -10.13 20.67
C ASP A 3 8.24 -10.09 20.18
N ILE A 4 7.29 -10.61 20.96
CA ILE A 4 5.87 -10.62 20.64
C ILE A 4 5.28 -9.22 20.70
N GLN A 5 5.72 -8.39 21.66
CA GLN A 5 5.29 -6.99 21.76
C GLN A 5 5.83 -6.17 20.59
N VAL A 6 7.08 -6.41 20.18
CA VAL A 6 7.68 -5.76 19.01
C VAL A 6 6.91 -6.12 17.73
N MET A 7 6.58 -7.40 17.53
CA MET A 7 5.76 -7.84 16.38
C MET A 7 4.39 -7.16 16.35
N ARG A 8 3.70 -7.07 17.50
CA ARG A 8 2.39 -6.39 17.58
C ARG A 8 2.48 -4.90 17.30
N PHE A 9 3.55 -4.25 17.79
CA PHE A 9 3.80 -2.84 17.53
C PHE A 9 4.06 -2.57 16.04
N LEU A 10 4.89 -3.40 15.39
CA LEU A 10 5.18 -3.32 13.96
C LEU A 10 3.91 -3.55 13.12
N ALA A 11 3.08 -4.54 13.48
CA ALA A 11 1.81 -4.78 12.80
C ALA A 11 0.88 -3.55 12.85
N ARG A 12 0.75 -2.92 14.02
CA ARG A 12 -0.10 -1.74 14.20
C ARG A 12 0.46 -0.51 13.49
N SER A 13 1.78 -0.33 13.52
CA SER A 13 2.45 0.76 12.81
C SER A 13 2.28 0.63 11.29
N LEU A 14 2.35 -0.60 10.75
CA LEU A 14 2.11 -0.86 9.33
C LEU A 14 0.67 -0.50 8.92
N GLU A 15 -0.32 -0.90 9.72
CA GLU A 15 -1.73 -0.57 9.47
C GLU A 15 -2.00 0.94 9.53
N GLN A 16 -1.38 1.62 10.50
CA GLN A 16 -1.50 3.07 10.65
C GLN A 16 -0.81 3.83 9.51
N ALA A 17 0.39 3.42 9.10
CA ALA A 17 1.10 4.01 7.97
C ALA A 17 0.31 3.86 6.66
N ALA A 18 -0.26 2.66 6.44
CA ALA A 18 -1.12 2.40 5.29
C ALA A 18 -2.39 3.27 5.28
N SER A 19 -3.02 3.46 6.45
CA SER A 19 -4.22 4.28 6.59
C SER A 19 -3.95 5.78 6.37
N GLN A 20 -2.75 6.24 6.67
CA GLN A 20 -2.30 7.63 6.47
C GLN A 20 -1.66 7.87 5.09
N HIS A 21 -1.61 6.86 4.23
CA HIS A 21 -0.90 6.90 2.94
C HIS A 21 0.58 7.29 3.08
N ASP A 22 1.19 7.00 4.22
CA ASP A 22 2.59 7.31 4.53
C ASP A 22 3.48 6.16 4.04
N TRP A 23 3.73 6.15 2.73
CA TRP A 23 4.52 5.11 2.06
C TRP A 23 5.98 5.02 2.54
N PRO A 24 6.69 6.13 2.82
CA PRO A 24 8.03 6.07 3.40
C PRO A 24 8.04 5.36 4.75
N THR A 25 7.12 5.70 5.66
CA THR A 25 7.02 5.04 6.96
C THR A 25 6.63 3.58 6.82
N MET A 26 5.78 3.23 5.85
CA MET A 26 5.42 1.84 5.55
C MET A 26 6.65 1.02 5.13
N GLN A 27 7.55 1.58 4.32
CA GLN A 27 8.77 0.91 3.88
C GLN A 27 9.79 0.71 5.02
N ASP A 28 9.90 1.67 5.92
CA ASP A 28 10.74 1.56 7.12
C ASP A 28 10.23 0.46 8.07
N VAL A 29 8.92 0.45 8.34
CA VAL A 29 8.29 -0.61 9.16
C VAL A 29 8.46 -1.98 8.51
N ASP A 30 8.37 -2.09 7.18
CA ASP A 30 8.61 -3.35 6.47
C ASP A 30 10.06 -3.83 6.60
N ALA A 31 11.03 -2.93 6.49
CA ALA A 31 12.44 -3.24 6.72
C ALA A 31 12.71 -3.72 8.15
N GLN A 32 12.07 -3.10 9.14
CA GLN A 32 12.14 -3.54 10.54
C GLN A 32 11.55 -4.94 10.74
N ILE A 33 10.41 -5.25 10.09
CA ILE A 33 9.82 -6.59 10.09
C ILE A 33 10.79 -7.60 9.46
N ALA A 34 11.41 -7.28 8.32
CA ALA A 34 12.36 -8.15 7.65
C ALA A 34 13.62 -8.42 8.49
N ALA A 35 14.13 -7.41 9.19
CA ALA A 35 15.26 -7.55 10.11
C ALA A 35 14.90 -8.46 11.29
N LEU A 36 13.71 -8.28 11.88
CA LEU A 36 13.22 -9.13 12.97
C LEU A 36 13.06 -10.59 12.52
N LEU A 37 12.43 -10.82 11.36
CA LEU A 37 12.28 -12.16 10.79
C LEU A 37 13.63 -12.82 10.50
N SER A 38 14.61 -12.05 10.03
CA SER A 38 15.97 -12.52 9.78
C SER A 38 16.69 -12.89 11.07
N SER A 39 16.51 -12.10 12.14
CA SER A 39 17.09 -12.40 13.46
C SER A 39 16.46 -13.64 14.11
N LEU A 40 15.21 -13.94 13.79
CA LEU A 40 14.49 -15.12 14.29
C LEU A 40 14.83 -16.39 13.48
N LYS A 41 15.43 -16.23 12.30
CA LYS A 41 15.83 -17.34 11.42
C LYS A 41 16.93 -18.16 12.09
N GLY A 42 16.63 -19.42 12.41
CA GLY A 42 17.56 -20.35 13.04
C GLY A 42 17.46 -20.45 14.56
N GLN A 43 16.57 -19.67 15.20
CA GLN A 43 16.25 -19.86 16.62
C GLN A 43 15.05 -20.82 16.78
N PRO A 44 14.99 -21.60 17.87
CA PRO A 44 13.79 -22.37 18.21
C PRO A 44 12.64 -21.40 18.52
N ILE A 45 11.67 -21.32 17.61
CA ILE A 45 10.50 -20.46 17.74
C ILE A 45 9.44 -21.18 18.59
N SER A 46 9.08 -20.61 19.74
CA SER A 46 7.99 -21.11 20.58
C SER A 46 6.63 -20.97 19.88
N THR A 47 5.63 -21.71 20.36
CA THR A 47 4.27 -21.67 19.80
C THR A 47 3.70 -20.24 19.84
N GLU A 48 3.88 -19.49 20.93
CA GLU A 48 3.37 -18.12 21.00
C GLU A 48 4.03 -17.17 20.00
N LYS A 49 5.34 -17.30 19.75
CA LYS A 49 6.03 -16.51 18.71
C LYS A 49 5.52 -16.88 17.32
N ARG A 50 5.20 -18.15 17.08
CA ARG A 50 4.69 -18.64 15.81
C ARG A 50 3.28 -18.09 15.53
N GLU A 51 2.43 -17.99 16.55
CA GLU A 51 1.11 -17.32 16.45
C GLU A 51 1.25 -15.81 16.21
N ALA A 52 2.16 -15.14 16.91
CA ALA A 52 2.42 -13.71 16.71
C ALA A 52 2.89 -13.41 15.26
N LEU A 53 3.74 -14.28 14.70
CA LEU A 53 4.16 -14.21 13.30
C LEU A 53 2.99 -14.44 12.32
N ALA A 54 2.10 -15.38 12.62
CA ALA A 54 0.93 -15.62 11.79
C ALA A 54 -0.01 -14.40 11.78
N ALA A 55 -0.23 -13.77 12.94
CA ALA A 55 -1.00 -12.54 13.07
C ALA A 55 -0.35 -11.38 12.29
N LEU A 56 0.97 -11.18 12.43
CA LEU A 56 1.72 -10.18 11.68
C LEU A 56 1.58 -10.38 10.17
N ARG A 57 1.68 -11.64 9.69
CA ARG A 57 1.50 -11.98 8.28
C ARG A 57 0.09 -11.64 7.75
N GLN A 58 -0.94 -11.89 8.56
CA GLN A 58 -2.31 -11.54 8.15
C GLN A 58 -2.51 -10.02 8.02
N VAL A 59 -1.96 -9.23 8.94
CA VAL A 59 -2.01 -7.77 8.87
C VAL A 59 -1.27 -7.28 7.64
N HIS A 60 -0.08 -7.81 7.37
CA HIS A 60 0.71 -7.45 6.18
C HIS A 60 -0.05 -7.71 4.87
N LEU A 61 -0.67 -8.90 4.73
CA LEU A 61 -1.50 -9.23 3.56
C LEU A 61 -2.71 -8.30 3.40
N ARG A 62 -3.32 -7.89 4.51
CA ARG A 62 -4.46 -6.96 4.49
C ARG A 62 -4.04 -5.55 4.06
N VAL A 63 -2.92 -5.07 4.58
CA VAL A 63 -2.32 -3.79 4.17
C VAL A 63 -1.94 -3.82 2.69
N ASN A 64 -1.33 -4.91 2.21
CA ASN A 64 -0.96 -5.06 0.81
C ASN A 64 -2.20 -4.99 -0.11
N ARG A 65 -3.29 -5.69 0.23
CA ARG A 65 -4.56 -5.59 -0.50
C ARG A 65 -5.15 -4.17 -0.48
N PHE A 66 -5.04 -3.46 0.64
CA PHE A 66 -5.49 -2.08 0.75
C PHE A 66 -4.69 -1.16 -0.19
N CYS A 67 -3.36 -1.30 -0.22
CA CYS A 67 -2.50 -0.54 -1.13
C CYS A 67 -2.81 -0.84 -2.60
N GLN A 68 -3.06 -2.12 -2.93
CA GLN A 68 -3.45 -2.53 -4.28
C GLN A 68 -4.77 -1.87 -4.70
N ALA A 69 -5.80 -1.94 -3.83
CA ALA A 69 -7.10 -1.34 -4.12
C ALA A 69 -7.02 0.19 -4.31
N GLN A 70 -6.20 0.88 -3.51
CA GLN A 70 -5.96 2.31 -3.67
C GLN A 70 -5.22 2.64 -4.97
N SER A 71 -4.26 1.81 -5.37
CA SER A 71 -3.54 1.97 -6.64
C SER A 71 -4.47 1.78 -7.84
N ASP A 72 -5.33 0.76 -7.80
CA ASP A 72 -6.32 0.48 -8.85
C ASP A 72 -7.33 1.64 -8.98
N GLU A 73 -7.74 2.23 -7.87
CA GLU A 73 -8.63 3.40 -7.88
C GLU A 73 -7.94 4.63 -8.46
N LEU A 74 -6.68 4.88 -8.09
CA LEU A 74 -5.89 5.97 -8.66
C LEU A 74 -5.69 5.79 -10.17
N GLU A 75 -5.43 4.57 -10.64
CA GLU A 75 -5.30 4.25 -12.06
C GLU A 75 -6.61 4.56 -12.82
N LYS A 76 -7.76 4.17 -12.27
CA LYS A 76 -9.07 4.51 -12.85
C LYS A 76 -9.30 6.02 -12.93
N GLN A 77 -8.92 6.76 -11.89
CA GLN A 77 -9.04 8.23 -11.88
C GLN A 77 -8.12 8.89 -12.92
N LEU A 78 -6.89 8.40 -13.07
CA LEU A 78 -5.96 8.86 -14.11
C LEU A 78 -6.48 8.56 -15.51
N ALA A 79 -6.99 7.34 -15.74
CA ALA A 79 -7.59 6.95 -17.01
C ALA A 79 -8.81 7.82 -17.36
N ARG A 80 -9.65 8.15 -16.38
CA ARG A 80 -10.80 9.05 -16.55
C ARG A 80 -10.38 10.47 -16.89
N THR A 81 -9.38 11.01 -16.19
CA THR A 81 -8.83 12.35 -16.46
C THR A 81 -8.23 12.44 -17.86
N ARG A 82 -7.50 11.40 -18.30
CA ARG A 82 -6.93 11.31 -19.64
C ARG A 82 -8.02 11.29 -20.72
N ARG A 83 -9.05 10.46 -20.57
CA ARG A 83 -10.19 10.42 -21.51
C ARG A 83 -10.96 11.73 -21.56
N ASN A 84 -11.16 12.40 -20.43
CA ASN A 84 -11.83 13.71 -20.41
C ASN A 84 -11.00 14.79 -21.13
N ARG A 85 -9.66 14.77 -21.02
CA ARG A 85 -8.79 15.68 -21.77
C ARG A 85 -8.83 15.41 -23.28
N GLU A 86 -8.79 14.14 -23.68
CA GLU A 86 -8.90 13.75 -25.11
C GLU A 86 -10.28 14.11 -25.69
N GLY A 87 -11.37 13.90 -24.93
CA GLY A 87 -12.72 14.31 -25.33
C GLY A 87 -12.87 15.83 -25.43
N ALA A 88 -12.36 16.59 -24.47
CA ALA A 88 -12.38 18.06 -24.52
C ALA A 88 -11.55 18.62 -25.68
N ALA A 89 -10.40 18.01 -26.00
CA ALA A 89 -9.59 18.38 -27.16
C ALA A 89 -10.30 18.10 -28.50
N ALA A 90 -11.07 17.01 -28.59
CA ALA A 90 -11.87 16.70 -29.77
C ALA A 90 -12.93 17.79 -30.03
N TYR A 91 -13.67 18.22 -28.99
CA TYR A 91 -14.64 19.31 -29.15
C TYR A 91 -13.99 20.64 -29.54
N ALA A 92 -12.80 20.97 -29.01
CA ALA A 92 -12.07 22.19 -29.38
C ALA A 92 -11.58 22.19 -30.84
N GLN A 93 -11.24 21.01 -31.39
CA GLN A 93 -10.85 20.89 -32.80
C GLN A 93 -12.05 21.03 -33.74
N PHE A 94 -13.25 20.58 -33.34
CA PHE A 94 -14.46 20.76 -34.14
C PHE A 94 -14.98 22.20 -34.11
N SER A 95 -14.98 22.87 -32.95
CA SER A 95 -15.41 24.28 -32.86
C SER A 95 -14.53 25.23 -33.68
N SER A 96 -13.21 24.97 -33.76
CA SER A 96 -12.28 25.77 -34.56
C SER A 96 -12.43 25.58 -36.08
N ALA A 97 -13.12 24.52 -36.52
CA ALA A 97 -13.36 24.21 -37.93
C ALA A 97 -14.67 24.83 -38.46
N GLU A 98 -15.66 25.08 -37.59
CA GLU A 98 -16.93 25.71 -37.96
C GLU A 98 -16.84 27.24 -38.09
N GLU A 99 -15.86 27.90 -37.45
CA GLU A 99 -15.64 29.35 -37.57
C GLU A 99 -14.91 29.79 -38.87
N ARG A 100 -14.55 28.85 -39.76
CA ARG A 100 -13.94 29.13 -41.09
C ARG A 100 -14.84 28.75 -42.28
N GLY A 101 -16.14 28.57 -42.06
CA GLY A 101 -17.15 28.33 -43.09
C GLY A 101 -17.83 29.60 -43.56
#